data_AF-R0IH23-F1
#
_entry.id   AF-R0IH23-F1
#
_cell.length_a   1.000
_cell.length_b   1.000
_cell.length_c   1.000
_cell.angle_alpha   90.00
_cell.angle_beta   90.00
_cell.angle_gamma   90.00
#
_symmetry.space_group_name_H-M   'P 1'
#
loop_
_entity.id
_entity.type
_entity.pdbx_description
1 polymer ?
#
loop_
_entity_poly.entity_id
_entity_poly.type
_entity_poly.pdbx_seq_one_letter_code
_entity_poly.pdbx_strand_id
1 'polypeptide(L)'
;VKWICPTAPTRPVNYLGGIQATAWFDATGISENMTDDMVSLNSTAGFVVNLLKDEPSNGLGGIGMGAAAALYFSTSHITGWEQTIRRLRTIVGINGWLPAWR
;
A
#
# COMPACT_ATOMS: atom_id res chain seq x y z
N VAL A 1 -10.10 -19.83 4.78
CA VAL A 1 -9.57 -18.45 4.67
C VAL A 1 -8.08 -18.54 4.44
N LYS A 2 -7.54 -17.94 3.38
CA LYS A 2 -6.11 -17.91 3.05
C LYS A 2 -5.56 -16.53 3.41
N TRP A 3 -4.43 -16.49 4.11
CA TRP A 3 -3.72 -15.24 4.41
C TRP A 3 -2.43 -15.20 3.61
N ILE A 4 -2.24 -14.15 2.82
CA ILE A 4 -1.02 -13.90 2.06
C ILE A 4 -0.35 -12.68 2.68
N CYS A 5 0.81 -12.89 3.30
CA CYS A 5 1.54 -11.86 4.05
C CYS A 5 2.90 -11.60 3.39
N PRO A 6 2.96 -10.83 2.29
CA PRO A 6 4.19 -10.57 1.59
C PRO A 6 5.14 -9.69 2.43
N THR A 7 6.44 -9.83 2.19
CA THR A 7 7.46 -8.95 2.79
C THR A 7 7.75 -7.80 1.82
N ALA A 8 7.79 -6.57 2.34
CA ALA A 8 8.13 -5.39 1.55
C ALA A 8 9.59 -5.44 1.09
N PRO A 9 9.93 -4.84 -0.08
CA PRO A 9 11.31 -4.79 -0.52
C PRO A 9 12.16 -3.91 0.42
N THR A 10 13.46 -4.21 0.47
CA THR A 10 14.43 -3.37 1.19
C THR A 10 14.74 -2.13 0.38
N ARG A 11 14.57 -0.95 1.00
CA ARG A 11 14.81 0.36 0.39
C ARG A 11 15.26 1.37 1.44
N PRO A 12 15.92 2.48 1.05
CA PRO A 12 16.20 3.57 1.98
C PRO A 12 14.89 4.26 2.39
N VAL A 13 14.77 4.64 3.67
CA VAL A 13 13.62 5.38 4.20
C VAL A 13 14.06 6.76 4.71
N ASN A 14 13.57 7.82 4.08
CA ASN A 14 14.03 9.19 4.31
C ASN A 14 13.79 9.68 5.74
N TYR A 15 12.61 9.44 6.31
CA TYR A 15 12.31 9.80 7.70
C TYR A 15 13.22 9.10 8.72
N LEU A 16 13.80 7.94 8.35
CA LEU A 16 14.78 7.22 9.17
C LEU A 16 16.23 7.62 8.85
N GLY A 17 16.45 8.77 8.20
CA GLY A 17 17.79 9.23 7.82
C GLY A 17 18.42 8.41 6.69
N GLY A 18 17.61 7.77 5.84
CA GLY A 18 18.07 6.99 4.69
C GLY A 18 18.51 5.55 5.02
N ILE A 19 18.23 5.07 6.23
CA ILE A 19 18.52 3.67 6.63
C ILE A 19 17.76 2.70 5.70
N GLN A 20 18.44 1.63 5.29
CA GLN A 20 17.85 0.53 4.53
C GLN A 20 16.91 -0.29 5.43
N ALA A 21 15.63 -0.33 5.08
CA ALA A 21 14.61 -1.06 5.80
C ALA A 21 13.58 -1.66 4.85
N THR A 22 12.81 -2.66 5.32
CA THR A 22 11.67 -3.17 4.56
C THR A 22 10.54 -2.15 4.57
N ALA A 23 10.24 -1.54 3.43
CA ALA A 23 9.20 -0.53 3.32
C ALA A 23 8.41 -0.68 2.01
N TRP A 24 7.11 -0.41 2.06
CA TRP A 24 6.23 -0.46 0.88
C TRP A 24 6.43 0.77 -0.01
N PHE A 25 6.74 1.91 0.60
CA PHE A 25 7.02 3.17 -0.07
C PHE A 25 7.91 4.03 0.82
N ASP A 26 8.57 5.03 0.24
CA ASP A 26 9.35 5.97 1.03
C ASP A 26 8.43 6.98 1.75
N ALA A 27 8.78 7.30 2.99
CA ALA A 27 8.10 8.29 3.81
C ALA A 27 9.11 9.35 4.24
N THR A 28 8.81 10.61 3.94
CA THR A 28 9.71 11.75 4.21
C THR A 28 9.51 12.34 5.61
N GLY A 29 8.44 11.99 6.31
CA GLY A 29 8.14 12.50 7.65
C GLY A 29 6.99 11.76 8.35
N ILE A 30 6.66 12.21 9.57
CA ILE A 30 5.40 11.88 10.25
C ILE A 30 4.55 13.15 10.26
N SER A 31 3.88 13.42 9.14
CA SER A 31 3.03 14.60 8.96
C SER A 31 2.05 14.38 7.82
N GLU A 32 0.84 14.91 7.92
CA GLU A 32 -0.13 14.93 6.81
C GLU A 32 0.32 15.79 5.63
N ASN A 33 1.32 16.67 5.85
CA ASN A 33 1.90 17.53 4.83
C ASN A 33 3.12 16.89 4.14
N MET A 34 3.48 15.66 4.49
CA MET A 34 4.61 14.99 3.85
C MET A 34 4.33 14.74 2.37
N THR A 35 5.40 14.69 1.57
CA THR A 35 5.29 14.28 0.17
C THR A 35 5.07 12.77 0.11
N ASP A 36 3.99 12.35 -0.54
CA ASP A 36 3.72 10.94 -0.82
C ASP A 36 4.61 10.42 -1.95
N ASP A 37 5.29 9.29 -1.72
CA ASP A 37 6.06 8.59 -2.75
C ASP A 37 5.13 7.83 -3.72
N MET A 38 4.53 8.59 -4.63
CA MET A 38 3.56 8.08 -5.61
C MET A 38 4.14 6.97 -6.50
N VAL A 39 5.44 7.02 -6.79
CA VAL A 39 6.11 6.02 -7.62
C VAL A 39 6.10 4.66 -6.92
N SER A 40 6.54 4.63 -5.66
CA SER A 40 6.54 3.40 -4.88
C SER A 40 5.16 2.92 -4.49
N LEU A 41 4.22 3.84 -4.23
CA LEU A 41 2.82 3.51 -3.97
C LEU A 41 2.19 2.81 -5.19
N ASN A 42 2.39 3.34 -6.39
CA ASN A 42 1.92 2.72 -7.64
C ASN A 42 2.63 1.39 -7.93
N SER A 43 3.93 1.29 -7.68
CA SER A 43 4.67 0.03 -7.82
C SER A 43 4.14 -1.05 -6.87
N THR A 44 3.88 -0.68 -5.61
CA THR A 44 3.29 -1.58 -4.60
C THR A 44 1.88 -2.00 -5.00
N ALA A 45 1.07 -1.08 -5.52
CA ALA A 45 -0.24 -1.38 -6.05
C ALA A 45 -0.17 -2.46 -7.16
N GLY A 46 0.71 -2.28 -8.14
CA GLY A 46 0.91 -3.27 -9.21
C GLY A 46 1.41 -4.63 -8.70
N PHE A 47 2.28 -4.64 -7.69
CA PHE A 47 2.70 -5.88 -7.02
C PHE A 47 1.52 -6.61 -6.38
N VAL A 48 0.68 -5.89 -5.61
CA VAL A 48 -0.50 -6.46 -4.92
C VAL A 48 -1.53 -7.00 -5.93
N VAL A 49 -1.75 -6.29 -7.04
CA VAL A 49 -2.61 -6.79 -8.14
C VAL A 49 -2.10 -8.11 -8.68
N ASN A 50 -0.82 -8.17 -9.03
CA ASN A 50 -0.22 -9.38 -9.58
C ASN A 50 -0.25 -10.56 -8.60
N LEU A 51 -0.13 -10.27 -7.30
CA LEU A 51 -0.21 -11.26 -6.24
C LEU A 51 -1.62 -11.85 -6.07
N LEU A 52 -2.66 -11.03 -6.30
CA LEU A 52 -4.06 -11.39 -6.05
C LEU A 52 -4.89 -11.66 -7.31
N LYS A 53 -4.30 -11.53 -8.51
CA LYS A 53 -5.02 -11.64 -9.80
C LYS A 53 -5.73 -12.98 -10.02
N ASP A 54 -5.16 -14.05 -9.48
CA ASP A 54 -5.66 -15.42 -9.66
C ASP A 54 -6.56 -15.88 -8.49
N GLU A 55 -6.78 -15.00 -7.49
CA GLU A 55 -7.59 -15.31 -6.31
C GLU A 55 -9.09 -15.00 -6.56
N PRO A 56 -10.02 -15.86 -6.10
CA PRO A 56 -11.43 -15.80 -6.51
C PRO A 56 -12.25 -14.66 -5.87
N SER A 57 -11.90 -14.24 -4.65
CA SER A 57 -12.50 -13.12 -3.88
C SER A 57 -11.48 -12.59 -2.89
N ASN A 58 -11.32 -11.28 -2.83
CA ASN A 58 -10.17 -10.68 -2.14
C ASN A 58 -10.58 -9.67 -1.06
N GLY A 59 -9.80 -9.64 0.00
CA GLY A 59 -9.72 -8.55 0.96
C GLY A 59 -8.28 -8.07 1.04
N LEU A 60 -8.08 -6.79 1.38
CA LEU A 60 -6.77 -6.20 1.55
C LEU A 60 -6.65 -5.59 2.93
N GLY A 61 -5.47 -5.67 3.55
CA GLY A 61 -5.29 -5.00 4.83
C GLY A 61 -3.85 -4.96 5.28
N GLY A 62 -3.62 -4.21 6.35
CA GLY A 62 -2.29 -4.06 6.91
C GLY A 62 -2.28 -3.26 8.21
N ILE A 63 -1.08 -3.08 8.74
CA ILE A 63 -0.80 -2.32 9.96
C ILE A 63 0.24 -1.24 9.62
N GLY A 64 0.11 -0.04 10.17
CA GLY A 64 1.09 1.05 9.95
C GLY A 64 1.21 1.42 8.48
N MET A 65 2.44 1.37 7.95
CA MET A 65 2.70 1.59 6.52
C MET A 65 1.97 0.58 5.61
N GLY A 66 1.75 -0.65 6.07
CA GLY A 66 0.95 -1.62 5.33
C GLY A 66 -0.54 -1.26 5.26
N ALA A 67 -1.07 -0.64 6.31
CA ALA A 67 -2.44 -0.10 6.30
C ALA A 67 -2.55 1.04 5.29
N ALA A 68 -1.55 1.91 5.25
CA ALA A 68 -1.49 3.02 4.29
C ALA A 68 -1.43 2.54 2.83
N ALA A 69 -0.60 1.54 2.54
CA ALA A 69 -0.55 0.91 1.22
C ALA A 69 -1.89 0.26 0.84
N ALA A 70 -2.55 -0.43 1.79
CA ALA A 70 -3.85 -1.06 1.55
C ALA A 70 -4.97 -0.04 1.25
N LEU A 71 -4.98 1.08 1.98
CA LEU A 71 -5.95 2.16 1.78
C LEU A 71 -5.73 2.89 0.46
N TYR A 72 -4.49 3.24 0.13
CA TYR A 72 -4.15 3.85 -1.17
C TYR A 72 -4.59 2.96 -2.33
N PHE A 73 -4.30 1.66 -2.25
CA PHE A 73 -4.72 0.73 -3.29
C PHE A 73 -6.24 0.71 -3.49
N SER A 74 -6.98 0.75 -2.37
CA SER A 74 -8.44 0.75 -2.41
C SER A 74 -9.04 2.02 -3.00
N THR A 75 -8.43 3.18 -2.78
CA THR A 75 -8.90 4.42 -3.40
C THR A 75 -8.65 4.39 -4.90
N SER A 76 -7.47 3.93 -5.36
CA SER A 76 -7.20 3.73 -6.79
C SER A 76 -8.19 2.76 -7.46
N HIS A 77 -8.59 1.70 -6.76
CA HIS A 77 -9.60 0.75 -7.22
C HIS A 77 -10.98 1.42 -7.38
N ILE A 78 -11.40 2.25 -6.41
CA ILE A 78 -12.73 2.89 -6.41
C ILE A 78 -12.80 4.04 -7.42
N THR A 79 -11.74 4.83 -7.58
CA THR A 79 -11.71 5.97 -8.50
C THR A 79 -11.48 5.56 -9.96
N GLY A 80 -11.18 4.29 -10.21
CA GLY A 80 -10.93 3.75 -11.56
C GLY A 80 -9.57 4.14 -12.14
N TRP A 81 -8.63 4.58 -11.31
CA TRP A 81 -7.37 5.17 -11.76
C TRP A 81 -6.42 4.15 -12.38
N GLU A 82 -6.24 2.93 -11.85
CA GLU A 82 -5.51 1.85 -12.54
C GLU A 82 -5.61 0.48 -11.83
N GLN A 83 -5.27 -0.60 -12.57
CA GLN A 83 -5.12 -2.01 -12.19
C GLN A 83 -5.98 -2.51 -11.02
N THR A 84 -7.19 -2.91 -11.36
CA THR A 84 -8.24 -3.23 -10.39
C THR A 84 -8.14 -4.71 -10.00
N ILE A 85 -7.87 -5.03 -8.72
CA ILE A 85 -8.14 -6.39 -8.21
C ILE A 85 -9.63 -6.65 -8.39
N ARG A 86 -9.98 -7.60 -9.27
CA ARG A 86 -11.38 -7.98 -9.46
C ARG A 86 -11.89 -8.50 -8.12
N ARG A 87 -13.01 -7.94 -7.65
CA ARG A 87 -13.74 -8.39 -6.44
C ARG A 87 -13.01 -8.14 -5.11
N LEU A 88 -12.35 -6.99 -4.95
CA LEU A 88 -11.98 -6.49 -3.62
C LEU A 88 -13.25 -6.17 -2.83
N ARG A 89 -13.50 -6.88 -1.72
CA ARG A 89 -14.75 -6.73 -0.92
C ARG A 89 -14.56 -6.05 0.42
N THR A 90 -13.34 -6.07 0.95
CA THR A 90 -13.07 -5.60 2.32
C THR A 90 -11.67 -5.04 2.39
N ILE A 91 -11.55 -3.90 3.08
CA ILE A 91 -10.27 -3.27 3.41
C ILE A 91 -10.18 -3.11 4.92
N VAL A 92 -9.03 -3.46 5.49
CA VAL A 92 -8.76 -3.30 6.93
C VAL A 92 -7.43 -2.57 7.12
N GLY A 93 -7.49 -1.35 7.66
CA GLY A 93 -6.31 -0.59 8.05
C GLY A 93 -6.24 -0.43 9.56
N ILE A 94 -5.12 -0.81 10.17
CA ILE A 94 -4.90 -0.68 11.62
C ILE A 94 -3.71 0.26 11.86
N ASN A 95 -3.91 1.33 12.65
CA ASN A 95 -2.88 2.31 12.98
C ASN A 95 -2.12 2.85 11.74
N GLY A 96 -2.85 3.15 10.66
CA GLY A 96 -2.32 3.71 9.42
C GLY A 96 -2.87 5.10 9.11
N TRP A 97 -2.63 5.55 7.88
CA TRP A 97 -3.17 6.78 7.31
C TRP A 97 -3.59 6.52 5.86
N LEU A 98 -4.27 7.48 5.23
CA LEU A 98 -4.58 7.43 3.80
C LEU A 98 -3.57 8.30 3.03
N PRO A 99 -2.63 7.72 2.25
CA PRO A 99 -1.76 8.48 1.34
C PRO A 99 -2.56 9.10 0.20
N ALA A 100 -2.03 10.16 -0.42
CA ALA A 100 -2.59 10.80 -1.60
C ALA A 100 -4.07 11.16 -1.45
N TRP A 101 -4.47 11.58 -0.25
CA TRP A 101 -5.85 11.96 0.05
C TRP A 101 -6.23 13.34 -0.51
N ARG A 102 -5.23 14.11 -0.98
CA ARG A 102 -5.38 15.43 -1.59
C ARG A 102 -5.58 15.31 -3.09
#